data_AF-U3GMP3-F1
#
_entry.id   AF-U3GMP3-F1
#
_cell.length_a   1.000
_cell.length_b   1.000
_cell.length_c   1.000
_cell.angle_alpha   90.00
_cell.angle_beta   90.00
_cell.angle_gamma   90.00
#
_symmetry.space_group_name_H-M   'P 1'
#
loop_
_entity.id
_entity.type
_entity.pdbx_description
1 polymer ?
#
loop_
_entity_poly.entity_id
_entity_poly.type
_entity_poly.pdbx_seq_one_letter_code
_entity_poly.pdbx_strand_id
1 'polypeptide(L)'
;KTASDVSEIEKLGIKIQFPEHGAIIKFYPDPDIFETTEFSYETILARLTDLSYLNPQLTITFLDEASGRKDILHHEGGLIELVRHLSEGKEALMEPLYLKEEVDSHMVEFSLLYTTDVQETLMSFVNNISTPEGGTHVAGFHQGLSRAIQDYARSNNKIKGVEDITGDDVKEGVIAVLHVKMQNPQFEGQTKSKLGNSSVRGIVQSVTAKFMKTF
;
A
#
# COMPACT_ATOMS: atom_id res chain seq x y z
N LYS A 1 -23.54 -23.95 2.24
CA LYS A 1 -24.57 -23.86 3.31
C LYS A 1 -24.67 -25.20 4.00
N THR A 2 -23.92 -25.42 5.08
CA THR A 2 -24.24 -26.47 6.05
C THR A 2 -25.20 -25.84 7.06
N ALA A 3 -26.39 -26.42 7.17
CA ALA A 3 -27.53 -25.85 7.87
C ALA A 3 -27.43 -25.92 9.41
N SER A 4 -26.31 -26.41 9.97
CA SER A 4 -26.10 -26.56 11.42
C SER A 4 -25.83 -25.23 12.14
N ASP A 5 -25.13 -24.29 11.50
CA ASP A 5 -24.53 -23.15 12.22
C ASP A 5 -25.47 -21.94 12.36
N VAL A 6 -26.53 -21.85 11.57
CA VAL A 6 -27.44 -20.70 11.57
C VAL A 6 -28.20 -20.57 12.90
N SER A 7 -28.53 -21.71 13.52
CA SER A 7 -29.29 -21.74 14.78
C SER A 7 -28.48 -21.32 16.01
N GLU A 8 -27.15 -21.43 15.97
CA GLU A 8 -26.26 -20.93 17.03
C GLU A 8 -25.95 -19.45 16.84
N ILE A 9 -25.91 -18.98 15.60
CA ILE A 9 -25.70 -17.57 15.24
C ILE A 9 -26.84 -16.69 15.78
N GLU A 10 -28.10 -17.12 15.64
CA GLU A 10 -29.26 -16.35 16.11
C GLU A 10 -29.33 -16.26 17.65
N LYS A 11 -28.84 -17.27 18.37
CA LYS A 11 -28.82 -17.30 19.85
C LYS A 11 -27.91 -16.23 20.46
N LEU A 12 -26.94 -15.73 19.70
CA LEU A 12 -26.02 -14.67 20.12
C LEU A 12 -26.56 -13.26 19.83
N GLY A 13 -27.80 -13.13 19.34
CA GLY A 13 -28.43 -11.83 19.04
C GLY A 13 -27.93 -11.16 17.75
N ILE A 14 -27.04 -11.82 17.00
CA ILE A 14 -26.43 -11.27 15.79
C ILE A 14 -27.32 -11.62 14.59
N LYS A 15 -28.08 -10.64 14.09
CA LYS A 15 -28.93 -10.79 12.91
C LYS A 15 -28.09 -10.61 11.64
N ILE A 16 -27.61 -11.71 11.08
CA ILE A 16 -26.89 -11.68 9.80
C ILE A 16 -27.88 -11.86 8.65
N GLN A 17 -28.00 -10.85 7.79
CA GLN A 17 -28.68 -11.01 6.50
C GLN A 17 -27.74 -11.71 5.53
N PHE A 18 -28.11 -12.91 5.08
CA PHE A 18 -27.32 -13.66 4.11
C PHE A 18 -27.47 -13.03 2.72
N PRO A 19 -26.37 -12.61 2.07
CA PRO A 19 -26.45 -12.09 0.70
C PRO A 19 -26.75 -13.24 -0.28
N GLU A 20 -27.34 -12.90 -1.43
CA GLU A 20 -27.61 -13.85 -2.53
C GLU A 20 -26.29 -14.43 -3.11
N HIS A 21 -25.26 -13.57 -3.18
CA HIS A 21 -23.89 -13.95 -3.51
C HIS A 21 -22.92 -13.32 -2.51
N GLY A 22 -22.05 -14.13 -1.92
CA GLY A 22 -21.06 -13.66 -0.94
C GLY A 22 -20.68 -14.75 0.06
N ALA A 23 -19.74 -14.43 0.94
CA ALA A 23 -19.35 -15.28 2.05
C ALA A 23 -19.43 -14.48 3.35
N ILE A 24 -19.97 -15.10 4.38
CA ILE A 24 -19.91 -14.59 5.75
C ILE A 24 -18.96 -15.53 6.51
N ILE A 25 -17.95 -14.93 7.14
CA ILE A 25 -17.01 -15.64 7.97
C ILE A 25 -17.11 -15.06 9.37
N LYS A 26 -17.29 -15.94 10.36
CA LYS A 26 -17.29 -15.60 11.78
C LYS A 26 -16.37 -16.57 12.48
N PHE A 27 -15.54 -16.07 13.37
CA PHE A 27 -14.61 -16.87 14.15
C PHE A 27 -14.39 -16.23 15.53
N TYR A 28 -13.91 -17.05 16.47
CA TYR A 28 -13.51 -16.61 17.79
C TYR A 28 -12.06 -17.04 17.99
N PRO A 29 -11.14 -16.14 18.38
CA PRO A 29 -9.78 -16.51 18.72
C PRO A 29 -9.76 -17.51 19.88
N ASP A 30 -8.90 -18.52 19.79
CA ASP A 30 -8.76 -19.56 20.82
C ASP A 30 -7.91 -19.04 22.00
N PRO A 31 -8.45 -18.94 23.22
CA PRO A 31 -7.72 -18.42 24.39
C PRO A 31 -6.59 -19.34 24.87
N ASP A 32 -6.55 -20.61 24.44
CA ASP A 32 -5.43 -21.51 24.74
C ASP A 32 -4.24 -21.28 23.80
N ILE A 33 -4.47 -20.62 22.66
CA ILE A 33 -3.44 -20.31 21.65
C ILE A 33 -2.97 -18.85 21.77
N PHE A 34 -3.88 -17.89 21.99
CA PHE A 34 -3.59 -16.46 22.00
C PHE A 34 -3.58 -15.88 23.42
N GLU A 35 -2.60 -15.03 23.72
CA GLU A 35 -2.54 -14.31 25.01
C GLU A 35 -3.70 -13.32 25.19
N THR A 36 -4.17 -12.72 24.10
CA THR A 36 -5.35 -11.85 24.07
C THR A 36 -6.26 -12.25 22.92
N THR A 37 -7.56 -12.30 23.21
CA THR A 37 -8.62 -12.58 22.22
C THR A 37 -9.44 -11.34 21.88
N GLU A 38 -9.11 -10.20 22.50
CA GLU A 38 -9.75 -8.92 22.22
C GLU A 38 -9.14 -8.28 20.97
N PHE A 39 -10.01 -7.89 20.03
CA PHE A 39 -9.59 -7.21 18.81
C PHE A 39 -9.36 -5.72 19.04
N SER A 40 -8.22 -5.21 18.57
CA SER A 40 -7.95 -3.76 18.56
C SER A 40 -8.72 -3.09 17.41
N TYR A 41 -9.68 -2.22 17.76
CA TYR A 41 -10.43 -1.42 16.78
C TYR A 41 -9.49 -0.64 15.86
N GLU A 42 -8.52 0.06 16.45
CA GLU A 42 -7.61 0.94 15.70
C GLU A 42 -6.72 0.16 14.74
N THR A 43 -6.28 -1.03 15.13
CA THR A 43 -5.46 -1.89 14.27
C THR A 43 -6.27 -2.41 13.07
N ILE A 44 -7.52 -2.80 13.28
CA ILE A 44 -8.40 -3.25 12.19
C ILE A 44 -8.77 -2.07 11.30
N LEU A 45 -9.16 -0.94 11.88
CA LEU A 45 -9.52 0.27 11.16
C LEU A 45 -8.37 0.70 10.23
N ALA A 46 -7.15 0.84 10.75
CA ALA A 46 -5.98 1.20 9.96
C ALA A 46 -5.79 0.26 8.76
N ARG A 47 -5.93 -1.06 8.98
CA ARG A 47 -5.79 -2.05 7.90
C ARG A 47 -6.91 -1.95 6.86
N LEU A 48 -8.14 -1.69 7.27
CA LEU A 48 -9.27 -1.51 6.36
C LEU A 48 -9.14 -0.20 5.58
N THR A 49 -8.64 0.86 6.21
CA THR A 49 -8.38 2.15 5.57
C THR A 49 -7.36 1.99 4.45
N ASP A 50 -6.23 1.32 4.68
CA ASP A 50 -5.27 0.99 3.61
C ASP A 50 -5.98 0.28 2.43
N LEU A 51 -6.80 -0.74 2.72
CA LEU A 51 -7.50 -1.49 1.68
C LEU A 51 -8.46 -0.63 0.86
N SER A 52 -9.11 0.35 1.47
CA SER A 52 -9.99 1.28 0.76
C SER A 52 -9.23 2.22 -0.19
N TYR A 53 -8.03 2.68 0.17
CA TYR A 53 -7.16 3.43 -0.75
C TYR A 53 -6.62 2.58 -1.90
N LEU A 54 -6.28 1.31 -1.64
CA LEU A 54 -5.78 0.38 -2.67
C LEU A 54 -6.88 -0.09 -3.65
N ASN A 55 -8.14 0.10 -3.29
CA ASN A 55 -9.30 -0.34 -4.07
C ASN A 55 -10.36 0.78 -4.10
N PRO A 56 -10.19 1.81 -4.93
CA PRO A 56 -11.01 3.04 -4.88
C PRO A 56 -12.50 2.83 -5.16
N GLN A 57 -12.89 1.69 -5.72
CA GLN A 57 -14.28 1.32 -5.97
C GLN A 57 -14.93 0.56 -4.81
N LEU A 58 -14.16 0.23 -3.77
CA LEU A 58 -14.62 -0.54 -2.63
C LEU A 58 -15.19 0.39 -1.56
N THR A 59 -16.36 0.04 -1.03
CA THR A 59 -16.88 0.60 0.21
C THR A 59 -16.76 -0.45 1.31
N ILE A 60 -16.06 -0.12 2.40
CA ILE A 60 -15.93 -0.99 3.57
C ILE A 60 -16.73 -0.37 4.71
N THR A 61 -17.61 -1.16 5.33
CA THR A 61 -18.27 -0.77 6.58
C THR A 61 -17.63 -1.56 7.71
N PHE A 62 -17.04 -0.85 8.68
CA PHE A 62 -16.49 -1.44 9.89
C PHE A 62 -17.36 -1.03 11.08
N LEU A 63 -17.83 -2.02 11.84
CA LEU A 63 -18.71 -1.84 12.98
C LEU A 63 -18.13 -2.62 14.15
N ASP A 64 -17.91 -1.94 15.27
CA ASP A 64 -17.69 -2.57 16.55
C ASP A 64 -19.01 -2.56 17.34
N GLU A 65 -19.61 -3.74 17.45
CA GLU A 65 -20.89 -3.93 18.14
C GLU A 65 -20.78 -3.68 19.65
N ALA A 66 -19.61 -3.83 20.26
CA ALA A 66 -19.43 -3.65 21.70
C ALA A 66 -19.48 -2.18 22.11
N SER A 67 -18.82 -1.31 21.34
CA SER A 67 -18.81 0.15 21.58
C SER A 67 -19.88 0.91 20.79
N GLY A 68 -20.42 0.30 19.73
CA GLY A 68 -21.31 0.96 18.77
C GLY A 68 -20.57 1.87 17.77
N ARG A 69 -19.23 1.92 17.80
CA ARG A 69 -18.42 2.67 16.83
C ARG A 69 -18.60 2.10 15.42
N LYS A 70 -18.71 3.00 14.45
CA LYS A 70 -18.91 2.64 13.04
C LYS A 70 -18.15 3.59 12.13
N ASP A 71 -17.38 3.02 11.22
CA ASP A 71 -16.69 3.72 10.14
C ASP A 71 -17.14 3.19 8.78
N ILE A 72 -17.32 4.11 7.83
CA ILE A 72 -17.58 3.78 6.42
C ILE A 72 -16.41 4.33 5.63
N LEU A 73 -15.62 3.44 5.06
CA LEU A 73 -14.38 3.76 4.35
C LEU A 73 -14.62 3.65 2.85
N HIS A 74 -14.36 4.75 2.14
CA HIS A 74 -14.46 4.83 0.69
C HIS A 74 -13.59 5.98 0.19
N HIS A 75 -12.53 5.66 -0.54
CA HIS A 75 -11.51 6.62 -0.96
C HIS A 75 -11.33 6.55 -2.48
N GLU A 76 -12.14 7.33 -3.20
CA GLU A 76 -12.15 7.35 -4.67
C GLU A 76 -10.82 7.85 -5.25
N GLY A 77 -10.08 8.70 -4.52
CA GLY A 77 -8.80 9.23 -4.97
C GLY A 77 -7.63 8.25 -4.88
N GLY A 78 -7.85 7.06 -4.30
CA GLY A 78 -6.90 5.95 -4.27
C GLY A 78 -5.51 6.34 -3.74
N LEU A 79 -4.44 5.96 -4.46
CA LEU A 79 -3.07 6.25 -4.01
C LEU A 79 -2.75 7.75 -3.94
N ILE A 80 -3.35 8.58 -4.79
CA ILE A 80 -3.15 10.04 -4.74
C ILE A 80 -3.67 10.60 -3.41
N GLU A 81 -4.86 10.16 -3.01
CA GLU A 81 -5.48 10.57 -1.75
C GLU A 81 -4.67 10.07 -0.55
N LEU A 82 -4.18 8.82 -0.59
CA LEU A 82 -3.31 8.28 0.46
C LEU A 82 -2.00 9.07 0.58
N VAL A 83 -1.33 9.42 -0.52
CA VAL A 83 -0.12 10.25 -0.48
C VAL A 83 -0.41 11.63 0.11
N ARG A 84 -1.55 12.24 -0.24
CA ARG A 84 -1.97 13.52 0.37
C ARG A 84 -2.18 13.37 1.87
N HIS A 85 -2.86 12.31 2.30
CA HIS A 85 -3.08 12.02 3.71
C HIS A 85 -1.75 11.84 4.46
N LEU A 86 -0.81 11.07 3.92
CA LEU A 86 0.53 10.90 4.50
C LEU A 86 1.36 12.19 4.54
N SER A 87 1.04 13.15 3.67
CA SER A 87 1.68 14.47 3.63
C SER A 87 1.05 15.51 4.55
N GLU A 88 -0.04 15.19 5.25
CA GLU A 88 -0.70 16.12 6.17
C GLU A 88 0.27 16.61 7.26
N GLY A 89 0.32 17.92 7.46
CA GLY A 89 1.24 18.55 8.41
C GLY A 89 2.66 18.76 7.89
N LYS A 90 2.96 18.39 6.64
CA LYS A 90 4.25 18.60 5.98
C LYS A 90 4.13 19.64 4.86
N GLU A 91 5.21 20.32 4.52
CA GLU A 91 5.24 21.29 3.42
C GLU A 91 5.56 20.58 2.10
N ALA A 92 4.52 20.32 1.29
CA ALA A 92 4.66 19.70 -0.02
C ALA A 92 5.26 20.67 -1.05
N LEU A 93 6.27 20.20 -1.80
CA LEU A 93 6.97 20.95 -2.84
C LEU A 93 6.32 20.82 -4.22
N MET A 94 5.39 19.87 -4.36
CA MET A 94 4.72 19.57 -5.62
C MET A 94 3.38 18.86 -5.38
N GLU A 95 2.55 18.84 -6.42
CA GLU A 95 1.37 17.98 -6.47
C GLU A 95 1.79 16.50 -6.60
N PRO A 96 1.01 15.55 -6.04
CA PRO A 96 1.27 14.13 -6.19
C PRO A 96 1.34 13.72 -7.65
N LEU A 97 2.46 13.12 -8.04
CA LEU A 97 2.57 12.36 -9.26
C LEU A 97 1.83 11.05 -9.11
N TYR A 98 1.32 10.53 -10.21
CA TYR A 98 0.61 9.26 -10.24
C TYR A 98 0.89 8.51 -11.53
N LEU A 99 1.11 7.21 -11.40
CA LEU A 99 1.25 6.28 -12.50
C LEU A 99 0.46 5.01 -12.20
N LYS A 100 -0.18 4.47 -13.24
CA LYS A 100 -0.69 3.11 -13.28
C LYS A 100 -0.39 2.53 -14.66
N GLU A 101 0.53 1.58 -14.72
CA GLU A 101 0.98 0.95 -15.97
C GLU A 101 0.91 -0.57 -15.84
N GLU A 102 0.31 -1.22 -16.84
CA GLU A 102 0.31 -2.67 -16.98
C GLU A 102 1.47 -3.07 -17.91
N VAL A 103 2.32 -3.98 -17.43
CA VAL A 103 3.46 -4.52 -18.17
C VAL A 103 3.42 -6.04 -18.05
N ASP A 104 3.24 -6.70 -19.19
CA ASP A 104 2.96 -8.14 -19.28
C ASP A 104 1.75 -8.54 -18.42
N SER A 105 1.97 -9.33 -17.36
CA SER A 105 0.96 -9.75 -16.39
C SER A 105 1.08 -9.05 -15.03
N HIS A 106 1.83 -7.95 -14.98
CA HIS A 106 2.05 -7.14 -13.78
C HIS A 106 1.40 -5.77 -13.95
N MET A 107 0.82 -5.26 -12.87
CA MET A 107 0.43 -3.85 -12.80
C MET A 107 1.31 -3.16 -11.77
N VAL A 108 1.91 -2.04 -12.18
CA VAL A 108 2.68 -1.15 -11.32
C VAL A 108 1.88 0.14 -11.17
N GLU A 109 1.47 0.43 -9.95
CA GLU A 109 0.71 1.63 -9.58
C GLU A 109 1.46 2.34 -8.46
N PHE A 110 1.73 3.63 -8.61
CA PHE A 110 2.32 4.42 -7.52
C PHE A 110 1.83 5.86 -7.55
N SER A 111 1.88 6.50 -6.38
CA SER A 111 1.83 7.95 -6.27
C SER A 111 2.99 8.43 -5.41
N LEU A 112 3.54 9.60 -5.71
CA LEU A 112 4.61 10.21 -4.91
C LEU A 112 4.58 11.73 -4.97
N LEU A 113 5.09 12.38 -3.93
CA LEU A 113 5.45 13.79 -3.92
C LEU A 113 6.71 14.01 -3.10
N TYR A 114 7.34 15.18 -3.27
CA TYR A 114 8.42 15.65 -2.41
C TYR A 114 7.90 16.68 -1.41
N THR A 115 8.49 16.66 -0.21
CA THR A 115 8.27 17.63 0.87
C THR A 115 9.59 18.26 1.30
N THR A 116 9.54 19.23 2.21
CA THR A 116 10.74 19.80 2.85
C THR A 116 11.34 18.93 3.97
N ASP A 117 10.73 17.77 4.27
CA ASP A 117 11.27 16.83 5.26
C ASP A 117 12.57 16.18 4.76
N VAL A 118 13.38 15.68 5.69
CA VAL A 118 14.61 14.94 5.40
C VAL A 118 14.42 13.42 5.32
N GLN A 119 13.26 12.90 5.75
CA GLN A 119 13.00 11.46 5.81
C GLN A 119 12.08 11.01 4.68
N GLU A 120 12.41 9.86 4.10
CA GLU A 120 11.50 9.14 3.22
C GLU A 120 10.33 8.56 4.01
N THR A 121 9.12 8.70 3.48
CA THR A 121 7.92 7.97 3.90
C THR A 121 7.43 7.13 2.71
N LEU A 122 7.70 5.82 2.73
CA LEU A 122 7.27 4.90 1.67
C LEU A 122 6.39 3.79 2.23
N MET A 123 5.14 3.73 1.76
CA MET A 123 4.29 2.55 1.93
C MET A 123 4.36 1.69 0.67
N SER A 124 4.49 0.37 0.84
CA SER A 124 4.55 -0.55 -0.31
C SER A 124 3.66 -1.76 -0.13
N PHE A 125 3.05 -2.21 -1.23
CA PHE A 125 2.07 -3.27 -1.25
C PHE A 125 2.25 -4.19 -2.45
N VAL A 126 2.00 -5.48 -2.25
CA VAL A 126 1.92 -6.49 -3.31
C VAL A 126 0.60 -7.25 -3.18
N ASN A 127 -0.25 -7.21 -4.20
CA ASN A 127 -1.58 -7.84 -4.17
C ASN A 127 -2.39 -7.47 -2.90
N ASN A 128 -2.37 -6.20 -2.53
CA ASN A 128 -3.02 -5.62 -1.33
C ASN A 128 -2.38 -6.01 0.01
N ILE A 129 -1.31 -6.81 0.02
CA ILE A 129 -0.55 -7.17 1.22
C ILE A 129 0.53 -6.12 1.43
N SER A 130 0.61 -5.54 2.64
CA SER A 130 1.66 -4.59 2.99
C SER A 130 3.01 -5.27 3.07
N THR A 131 4.04 -4.63 2.52
CA THR A 131 5.43 -5.07 2.55
C THR A 131 6.29 -4.04 3.28
N PRO A 132 6.22 -3.97 4.62
CA PRO A 132 6.93 -2.95 5.41
C PRO A 132 8.46 -3.04 5.30
N GLU A 133 9.01 -4.23 4.99
CA GLU A 133 10.43 -4.41 4.72
C GLU A 133 10.79 -4.22 3.23
N GLY A 134 9.82 -3.79 2.42
CA GLY A 134 9.96 -3.56 0.99
C GLY A 134 10.25 -4.84 0.22
N GLY A 135 11.35 -4.87 -0.53
CA GLY A 135 11.73 -6.02 -1.35
C GLY A 135 12.12 -5.62 -2.77
N THR A 136 11.95 -6.54 -3.70
CA THR A 136 12.40 -6.35 -5.09
C THR A 136 11.69 -5.22 -5.81
N HIS A 137 10.39 -5.00 -5.57
CA HIS A 137 9.61 -3.89 -6.12
C HIS A 137 10.07 -2.54 -5.60
N VAL A 138 10.29 -2.40 -4.29
CA VAL A 138 10.80 -1.16 -3.67
C VAL A 138 12.20 -0.83 -4.19
N ALA A 139 13.09 -1.83 -4.24
CA ALA A 139 14.43 -1.65 -4.80
C ALA A 139 14.38 -1.21 -6.28
N GLY A 140 13.43 -1.73 -7.05
CA GLY A 140 13.19 -1.31 -8.43
C GLY A 140 12.73 0.15 -8.52
N PHE A 141 11.75 0.53 -7.70
CA PHE A 141 11.21 1.89 -7.63
C PHE A 141 12.31 2.91 -7.31
N HIS A 142 13.10 2.68 -6.26
CA HIS A 142 14.21 3.56 -5.89
C HIS A 142 15.27 3.69 -6.98
N GLN A 143 15.66 2.57 -7.62
CA GLN A 143 16.61 2.60 -8.72
C GLN A 143 16.06 3.33 -9.95
N GLY A 144 14.75 3.20 -10.21
CA GLY A 144 14.08 3.89 -11.31
C GLY A 144 14.08 5.40 -11.09
N LEU A 145 13.72 5.83 -9.88
CA LEU A 145 13.73 7.24 -9.47
C LEU A 145 15.14 7.84 -9.53
N SER A 146 16.11 7.14 -8.94
CA SER A 146 17.53 7.58 -8.92
C SER A 146 18.06 7.77 -10.34
N ARG A 147 17.80 6.80 -11.22
CA ARG A 147 18.26 6.87 -12.61
C ARG A 147 17.64 8.05 -13.35
N ALA A 148 16.33 8.29 -13.19
CA ALA A 148 15.67 9.39 -13.89
C ALA A 148 16.22 10.75 -13.45
N ILE A 149 16.39 10.96 -12.15
CA ILE A 149 16.88 12.23 -11.60
C ILE A 149 18.35 12.46 -11.97
N GLN A 150 19.21 11.44 -11.86
CA GLN A 150 20.62 11.55 -12.26
C GLN A 150 20.75 11.83 -13.76
N ASP A 151 20.00 11.14 -14.61
CA ASP A 151 20.01 11.36 -16.05
C ASP A 151 19.56 12.79 -16.40
N TYR A 152 18.52 13.30 -15.72
CA TYR A 152 18.07 14.69 -15.88
C TYR A 152 19.15 15.70 -15.42
N ALA A 153 19.72 15.50 -14.23
CA ALA A 153 20.71 16.41 -13.66
C ALA A 153 21.97 16.51 -14.51
N ARG A 154 22.46 15.36 -15.04
CA ARG A 154 23.62 15.32 -15.94
C ARG A 154 23.34 15.97 -17.29
N SER A 155 22.22 15.60 -17.93
CA SER A 155 21.86 16.14 -19.25
C SER A 155 21.60 17.66 -19.24
N ASN A 156 21.18 18.21 -18.10
CA ASN A 156 20.94 19.64 -17.93
C ASN A 156 22.11 20.39 -17.24
N ASN A 157 23.27 19.76 -17.10
CA ASN A 157 24.45 20.33 -16.45
C ASN A 157 24.14 20.93 -15.05
N LYS A 158 23.28 20.27 -14.28
CA LYS A 158 22.88 20.68 -12.92
C LYS A 158 23.84 20.19 -11.85
N ILE A 159 24.71 19.23 -12.18
CA ILE A 159 25.79 18.77 -11.31
C ILE A 159 27.05 19.60 -11.63
N LYS A 160 27.45 20.48 -10.72
CA LYS A 160 28.64 21.34 -10.88
C LYS A 160 29.43 21.42 -9.57
N GLY A 161 30.71 21.05 -9.63
CA GLY A 161 31.66 21.31 -8.53
C GLY A 161 31.42 20.52 -7.24
N VAL A 162 30.65 19.43 -7.29
CA VAL A 162 30.31 18.57 -6.14
C VAL A 162 30.32 17.08 -6.53
N GLU A 163 30.20 16.20 -5.54
CA GLU A 163 29.97 14.77 -5.72
C GLU A 163 28.65 14.49 -6.47
N ASP A 164 28.55 13.31 -7.08
CA ASP A 164 27.37 12.89 -7.84
C ASP A 164 26.15 12.70 -6.92
N ILE A 165 24.94 12.76 -7.49
CA ILE A 165 23.70 12.58 -6.73
C ILE A 165 23.58 11.11 -6.31
N THR A 166 23.50 10.84 -5.02
CA THR A 166 23.36 9.49 -4.47
C THR A 166 21.91 9.03 -4.45
N GLY A 167 21.69 7.74 -4.18
CA GLY A 167 20.34 7.21 -4.00
C GLY A 167 19.66 7.74 -2.73
N ASP A 168 20.43 8.10 -1.71
CA ASP A 168 19.89 8.67 -0.47
C ASP A 168 19.40 10.10 -0.71
N ASP A 169 20.15 10.91 -1.45
CA ASP A 169 19.75 12.27 -1.84
C ASP A 169 18.42 12.27 -2.62
N VAL A 170 18.19 11.25 -3.43
CA VAL A 170 16.98 11.10 -4.23
C VAL A 170 15.75 10.75 -3.38
N LYS A 171 15.93 10.06 -2.26
CA LYS A 171 14.81 9.64 -1.39
C LYS A 171 14.44 10.71 -0.36
N GLU A 172 15.30 11.71 -0.17
CA GLU A 172 15.08 12.76 0.81
C GLU A 172 13.76 13.49 0.56
N GLY A 173 12.92 13.58 1.61
CA GLY A 173 11.62 14.24 1.56
C GLY A 173 10.55 13.56 0.72
N VAL A 174 10.81 12.37 0.16
CA VAL A 174 9.83 11.62 -0.64
C VAL A 174 8.74 11.06 0.25
N ILE A 175 7.48 11.32 -0.12
CA ILE A 175 6.31 10.59 0.38
C ILE A 175 5.73 9.83 -0.79
N ALA A 176 5.68 8.50 -0.68
CA ALA A 176 5.26 7.65 -1.78
C ALA A 176 4.44 6.43 -1.31
N VAL A 177 3.56 5.98 -2.19
CA VAL A 177 2.87 4.70 -2.07
C VAL A 177 3.10 3.90 -3.33
N LEU A 178 3.60 2.68 -3.20
CA LEU A 178 3.85 1.73 -4.30
C LEU A 178 2.96 0.50 -4.16
N HIS A 179 2.16 0.20 -5.19
CA HIS A 179 1.30 -0.97 -5.25
C HIS A 179 1.61 -1.78 -6.51
N VAL A 180 2.04 -3.03 -6.32
CA VAL A 180 2.27 -3.96 -7.42
C VAL A 180 1.22 -5.06 -7.38
N LYS A 181 0.57 -5.33 -8.52
CA LYS A 181 -0.25 -6.54 -8.69
C LYS A 181 0.47 -7.51 -9.61
N MET A 182 0.55 -8.77 -9.21
CA MET A 182 1.29 -9.80 -9.94
C MET A 182 0.78 -11.21 -9.70
N GLN A 183 1.10 -12.10 -10.62
CA GLN A 183 0.89 -13.53 -10.45
C GLN A 183 2.00 -14.17 -9.61
N ASN A 184 1.65 -15.15 -8.78
CA ASN A 184 2.59 -15.96 -8.00
C ASN A 184 3.61 -15.15 -7.18
N PRO A 185 3.17 -14.22 -6.29
CA PRO A 185 4.07 -13.48 -5.42
C PRO A 185 4.79 -14.43 -4.45
N GLN A 186 6.10 -14.24 -4.31
CA GLN A 186 6.99 -14.96 -3.42
C GLN A 186 7.49 -13.99 -2.36
N PHE A 187 7.10 -14.22 -1.12
CA PHE A 187 7.54 -13.40 0.00
C PHE A 187 8.65 -14.09 0.81
N GLU A 188 9.55 -13.29 1.37
CA GLU A 188 10.52 -13.77 2.35
C GLU A 188 9.82 -13.91 3.71
N GLY A 189 9.90 -15.10 4.31
CA GLY A 189 9.29 -15.39 5.61
C GLY A 189 7.76 -15.55 5.61
N GLN A 190 7.22 -15.99 6.75
CA GLN A 190 5.79 -16.27 6.90
C GLN A 190 4.93 -15.01 7.02
N THR A 191 5.49 -13.93 7.56
CA THR A 191 4.82 -12.63 7.77
C THR A 191 4.58 -11.86 6.47
N LYS A 192 5.09 -12.35 5.34
CA LYS A 192 5.00 -11.73 4.01
C LYS A 192 5.50 -10.27 3.98
N SER A 193 6.47 -9.95 4.84
CA SER A 193 6.93 -8.56 5.04
C SER A 193 7.76 -8.01 3.88
N LYS A 194 8.34 -8.90 3.05
CA LYS A 194 9.25 -8.53 1.97
C LYS A 194 9.04 -9.35 0.71
N LEU A 195 9.03 -8.70 -0.46
CA LEU A 195 8.90 -9.38 -1.76
C LEU A 195 10.26 -9.89 -2.28
N GLY A 196 10.29 -11.16 -2.71
CA GLY A 196 11.48 -11.85 -3.22
C GLY A 196 11.53 -12.06 -4.74
N ASN A 197 10.45 -11.82 -5.50
CA ASN A 197 10.45 -12.05 -6.96
C ASN A 197 11.46 -11.13 -7.68
N SER A 198 12.58 -11.70 -8.14
CA SER A 198 13.67 -10.94 -8.76
C SER A 198 13.26 -10.22 -10.06
N SER A 199 12.35 -10.82 -10.84
CA SER A 199 11.83 -10.24 -12.10
C SER A 199 11.14 -8.89 -11.90
N VAL A 200 10.47 -8.69 -10.76
CA VAL A 200 9.67 -7.49 -10.48
C VAL A 200 10.56 -6.25 -10.36
N ARG A 201 11.81 -6.40 -9.90
CA ARG A 201 12.74 -5.28 -9.76
C ARG A 201 12.95 -4.54 -11.07
N GLY A 202 13.28 -5.29 -12.14
CA GLY A 202 13.57 -4.70 -13.45
C GLY A 202 12.35 -4.05 -14.09
N ILE A 203 11.16 -4.64 -13.89
CA ILE A 203 9.89 -4.10 -14.38
C ILE A 203 9.61 -2.75 -13.71
N VAL A 204 9.57 -2.71 -12.37
CA VAL A 204 9.28 -1.48 -11.61
C VAL A 204 10.33 -0.41 -11.91
N GLN A 205 11.61 -0.76 -11.93
CA GLN A 205 12.69 0.18 -12.28
C GLN A 205 12.47 0.84 -13.64
N SER A 206 12.15 0.04 -14.66
CA SER A 206 11.97 0.54 -16.03
C SER A 206 10.76 1.45 -16.14
N VAL A 207 9.64 1.04 -15.53
CA VAL A 207 8.39 1.80 -15.49
C VAL A 207 8.58 3.14 -14.78
N THR A 208 9.14 3.13 -13.56
CA THR A 208 9.40 4.35 -12.79
C THR A 208 10.35 5.29 -13.52
N ALA A 209 11.48 4.78 -14.05
CA ALA A 209 12.44 5.62 -14.77
C ALA A 209 11.84 6.25 -16.04
N LYS A 210 11.03 5.50 -16.79
CA LYS A 210 10.35 5.98 -18.00
C LYS A 210 9.35 7.09 -17.68
N PHE A 211 8.53 6.89 -16.65
CA PHE A 211 7.54 7.88 -16.21
C PHE A 211 8.22 9.18 -15.77
N MET A 212 9.19 9.08 -14.86
CA MET A 212 9.90 10.24 -14.31
C MET A 212 10.72 11.03 -15.34
N LYS A 213 11.08 10.43 -16.48
CA LYS A 213 11.75 11.14 -17.59
C LYS A 213 10.77 11.90 -18.50
N THR A 214 9.50 11.51 -18.49
CA THR A 214 8.46 12.13 -19.31
C THR A 214 7.81 13.31 -18.60
N PHE A 215 7.74 13.24 -17.27
CA PHE A 215 7.35 14.35 -16.40
C PHE A 215 8.44 15.44 -16.42
#